data_AF-A0A6C2TWB4-F1
#
_entry.id   AF-A0A6C2TWB4-F1
#
_cell.length_a   1.000
_cell.length_b   1.000
_cell.length_c   1.000
_cell.angle_alpha   90.00
_cell.angle_beta   90.00
_cell.angle_gamma   90.00
#
_symmetry.space_group_name_H-M   'P 1'
#
loop_
_entity.id
_entity.type
_entity.pdbx_description
1 polymer ?
#
loop_
_entity_poly.entity_id
_entity_poly.type
_entity_poly.pdbx_seq_one_letter_code
_entity_poly.pdbx_strand_id
1 'polypeptide(L)'
;MLLVVSTIIISSKAQTNLTIDTAIKIEFPTISTNAYMLESSSNLSSWTPVWSKWEGGTGNVSTHFFDISDEKLFYRVDSTPRPSLVVSTIPANGSTNVDPATTNLVINFSDDITGGAWSSDLALGERPDWLRNPTWPDRKTCVREFVLESNTQYCVVLNREGLSAGFRSSEGIPMSTYVITFKTY
;
A
#
# COMPACT_ATOMS: atom_id res chain seq x y z
N MET A 1 10.79 16.09 1.71
CA MET A 1 12.07 16.15 0.98
C MET A 1 11.93 15.21 -0.20
N LEU A 2 11.68 15.75 -1.39
CA LEU A 2 11.58 14.96 -2.62
C LEU A 2 12.99 14.44 -2.93
N LEU A 3 13.22 13.13 -2.84
CA LEU A 3 14.46 12.54 -3.35
C LEU A 3 14.32 12.45 -4.87
N VAL A 4 14.95 13.39 -5.56
CA VAL A 4 15.16 13.32 -7.01
C VAL A 4 16.22 12.25 -7.24
N VAL A 5 15.85 11.13 -7.85
CA VAL A 5 16.83 10.21 -8.45
C VAL A 5 17.39 10.94 -9.67
N SER A 6 18.60 11.48 -9.54
CA SER A 6 19.11 12.50 -10.46
C SER A 6 19.37 12.00 -11.88
N THR A 7 19.64 10.70 -12.08
CA THR A 7 20.00 10.20 -13.41
C THR A 7 19.88 8.68 -13.46
N ILE A 8 19.08 8.13 -14.37
CA ILE A 8 19.18 6.73 -14.81
C ILE A 8 19.72 6.76 -16.26
N ILE A 9 21.01 6.47 -16.47
CA ILE A 9 21.56 6.28 -17.83
C ILE A 9 21.41 4.80 -18.17
N ILE A 10 20.50 4.48 -19.07
CA ILE A 10 20.43 3.17 -19.73
C ILE A 10 20.97 3.37 -21.14
N SER A 11 22.15 2.81 -21.43
CA SER A 11 22.61 2.64 -22.81
C SER A 11 22.67 1.16 -23.13
N SER A 12 21.86 0.71 -24.08
CA SER A 12 22.11 -0.55 -24.77
C SER A 12 22.15 -0.25 -26.28
N LYS A 13 23.19 -0.76 -26.95
CA LYS A 13 23.19 -0.84 -28.41
C LYS A 13 22.34 -2.04 -28.77
N ALA A 14 21.36 -1.84 -29.65
CA ALA A 14 20.55 -2.90 -30.21
C ALA A 14 21.46 -3.94 -30.89
N GLN A 15 21.54 -5.13 -30.33
CA GLN A 15 22.03 -6.33 -31.01
C GLN A 15 21.10 -7.48 -30.65
N THR A 16 20.43 -7.98 -31.67
CA THR A 16 19.53 -9.12 -31.61
C THR A 16 20.32 -10.36 -31.19
N ASN A 17 19.83 -11.03 -30.13
CA ASN A 17 20.36 -12.26 -29.53
C ASN A 17 21.62 -12.15 -28.65
N LEU A 18 21.57 -11.30 -27.63
CA LEU A 18 22.48 -11.35 -26.48
C LEU A 18 21.67 -11.35 -25.19
N THR A 19 21.98 -12.26 -24.27
CA THR A 19 21.63 -12.12 -22.86
C THR A 19 22.29 -10.83 -22.37
N ILE A 20 21.53 -9.73 -22.32
CA ILE A 20 22.06 -8.46 -21.85
C ILE A 20 22.08 -8.52 -20.32
N ASP A 21 23.23 -8.89 -19.77
CA ASP A 21 23.51 -8.77 -18.34
C ASP A 21 23.85 -7.30 -18.00
N THR A 22 22.94 -6.37 -18.32
CA THR A 22 23.05 -4.98 -17.87
C THR A 22 22.56 -4.92 -16.43
N ALA A 23 23.50 -5.03 -15.49
CA ALA A 23 23.23 -4.72 -14.10
C ALA A 23 22.86 -3.22 -13.99
N ILE A 24 21.63 -2.95 -13.58
CA ILE A 24 21.22 -1.60 -13.20
C ILE A 24 21.67 -1.41 -11.76
N LYS A 25 22.61 -0.48 -11.55
CA LYS A 25 23.00 -0.05 -10.20
C LYS A 25 21.95 0.93 -9.69
N ILE A 26 21.29 0.56 -8.59
CA ILE A 26 20.36 1.44 -7.89
C ILE A 26 20.98 1.75 -6.52
N GLU A 27 21.10 3.05 -6.22
CA GLU A 27 21.62 3.52 -4.94
C GLU A 27 20.45 3.96 -4.06
N PHE A 28 20.31 3.29 -2.91
CA PHE A 28 19.36 3.68 -1.87
C PHE A 28 20.11 4.37 -0.73
N PRO A 29 19.51 5.36 -0.06
CA PRO A 29 20.05 5.92 1.17
C PRO A 29 20.45 4.83 2.17
N THR A 30 21.72 4.80 2.56
CA THR A 30 22.33 3.80 3.46
C THR A 30 21.72 3.77 4.86
N ILE A 31 21.00 4.83 5.25
CA ILE A 31 20.32 4.96 6.54
C ILE A 31 18.81 4.68 6.47
N SER A 32 18.30 4.29 5.30
CA SER A 32 16.86 4.05 5.16
C SER A 32 16.46 2.71 5.77
N THR A 33 15.47 2.77 6.65
CA THR A 33 14.70 1.59 7.11
C THR A 33 13.46 1.36 6.26
N ASN A 34 13.22 2.20 5.25
CA ASN A 34 12.06 2.07 4.37
C ASN A 34 12.32 0.99 3.33
N ALA A 35 11.32 0.15 3.05
CA ALA A 35 11.36 -0.66 1.84
C ALA A 35 11.16 0.22 0.60
N TYR A 36 11.70 -0.23 -0.51
CA TYR A 36 11.62 0.45 -1.80
C TYR A 36 10.79 -0.41 -2.75
N MET A 37 9.87 0.23 -3.46
CA MET A 37 9.17 -0.42 -4.56
C MET A 37 9.96 -0.14 -5.84
N LEU A 38 10.28 -1.20 -6.58
CA LEU A 38 10.81 -1.07 -7.93
C LEU A 38 9.67 -1.35 -8.89
N GLU A 39 9.28 -0.33 -9.65
CA GLU A 39 8.28 -0.50 -10.70
C GLU A 39 8.99 -0.55 -12.04
N SER A 40 8.53 -1.46 -12.90
CA SER A 40 8.99 -1.55 -14.27
C SER A 40 7.82 -1.40 -15.23
N SER A 41 8.10 -0.87 -16.41
CA SER A 41 7.15 -0.84 -17.51
C SER A 41 7.81 -0.82 -18.86
N SER A 42 7.13 -1.35 -19.87
CA SER A 42 7.47 -1.13 -21.28
C SER A 42 6.88 0.14 -21.89
N ASN A 43 5.98 0.85 -21.18
CA ASN A 43 5.46 2.15 -21.60
C ASN A 43 5.19 3.08 -20.40
N LEU A 44 5.25 4.40 -20.61
CA LEU A 44 5.10 5.37 -19.50
C LEU A 44 3.69 5.40 -18.86
N SER A 45 2.71 4.73 -19.45
CA SER A 45 1.29 4.82 -19.10
C SER A 45 0.77 3.68 -18.21
N SER A 46 1.48 2.55 -18.12
CA SER A 46 1.11 1.39 -17.30
C SER A 46 2.32 0.99 -16.48
N TRP A 47 2.18 0.55 -15.23
CA TRP A 47 3.32 0.18 -14.38
C TRP A 47 3.03 -1.13 -13.66
N THR A 48 3.99 -2.05 -13.64
CA THR A 48 3.90 -3.30 -12.88
C THR A 48 4.85 -3.23 -11.68
N PRO A 49 4.32 -3.19 -10.44
CA PRO A 49 5.16 -3.07 -9.26
C PRO A 49 5.79 -4.41 -8.88
N VAL A 50 7.09 -4.39 -8.63
CA VAL A 50 7.83 -5.48 -7.99
C VAL A 50 8.31 -4.99 -6.62
N TRP A 51 7.79 -5.64 -5.58
CA TRP A 51 8.15 -5.32 -4.21
C TRP A 51 9.39 -6.10 -3.81
N SER A 52 10.44 -5.37 -3.47
CA SER A 52 11.66 -5.96 -2.95
C SER A 52 12.09 -5.19 -1.71
N LYS A 53 12.32 -5.89 -0.60
CA LYS A 53 12.91 -5.28 0.58
C LYS A 53 14.42 -5.15 0.35
N TRP A 54 14.90 -3.92 0.25
CA TRP A 54 16.32 -3.60 0.19
C TRP A 54 16.72 -2.95 1.51
N GLU A 55 17.69 -3.54 2.22
CA GLU A 55 18.38 -2.81 3.28
C GLU A 55 19.15 -1.66 2.62
N GLY A 56 19.18 -0.48 3.25
CA GLY A 56 19.83 0.70 2.69
C GLY A 56 21.25 0.40 2.20
N GLY A 57 21.63 0.92 1.03
CA GLY A 57 22.91 0.59 0.39
C GLY A 57 22.87 0.58 -1.13
N THR A 58 23.91 0.00 -1.73
CA THR A 58 23.97 -0.23 -3.18
C THR A 58 23.42 -1.61 -3.51
N GLY A 59 22.40 -1.65 -4.35
CA GLY A 59 21.82 -2.88 -4.89
C GLY A 59 22.11 -3.05 -6.37
N ASN A 60 22.50 -4.25 -6.79
CA ASN A 60 22.48 -4.63 -8.20
C ASN A 60 21.15 -5.33 -8.49
N VAL A 61 20.38 -4.81 -9.43
CA VAL A 61 19.21 -5.51 -9.96
C VAL A 61 19.63 -6.20 -11.26
N SER A 62 19.61 -7.53 -11.25
CA SER A 62 19.78 -8.35 -12.46
C SER A 62 18.44 -8.43 -13.19
N THR A 63 18.37 -8.00 -14.45
CA THR A 63 17.16 -8.03 -15.27
C THR A 63 16.77 -9.43 -15.76
N HIS A 64 17.31 -10.49 -15.15
CA HIS A 64 17.05 -11.91 -15.48
C HIS A 64 15.57 -12.31 -15.38
N PHE A 65 14.69 -11.44 -14.90
CA PHE A 65 13.26 -11.68 -14.70
C PHE A 65 12.36 -11.25 -15.87
N PHE A 66 12.90 -10.66 -16.94
CA PHE A 66 12.08 -10.11 -18.03
C PHE A 66 12.62 -10.53 -19.39
N ASP A 67 11.78 -11.14 -20.22
CA ASP A 67 12.08 -11.49 -21.60
C ASP A 67 11.96 -10.21 -22.44
N ILE A 68 13.09 -9.57 -22.74
CA ILE A 68 13.13 -8.21 -23.30
C ILE A 68 13.27 -8.30 -24.83
N SER A 69 12.17 -8.63 -25.52
CA SER A 69 12.09 -8.41 -26.96
C SER A 69 11.72 -6.95 -27.24
N ASP A 70 12.73 -6.11 -27.45
CA ASP A 70 12.67 -4.78 -28.12
C ASP A 70 11.94 -3.58 -27.48
N GLU A 71 11.44 -3.64 -26.24
CA GLU A 71 10.83 -2.47 -25.59
C GLU A 71 11.79 -1.69 -24.67
N LYS A 72 11.71 -0.35 -24.71
CA LYS A 72 12.35 0.51 -23.70
C LYS A 72 11.73 0.19 -22.34
N LEU A 73 12.53 -0.33 -21.42
CA LEU A 73 12.11 -0.52 -20.04
C LEU A 73 12.30 0.77 -19.25
N PHE A 74 11.22 1.23 -18.64
CA PHE A 74 11.19 2.33 -17.69
C PHE A 74 11.23 1.75 -16.29
N TYR A 75 12.09 2.29 -15.44
CA TYR A 75 12.17 1.93 -14.03
C TYR A 75 11.91 3.18 -13.19
N ARG A 76 11.15 3.02 -12.11
CA ARG A 76 11.09 4.02 -11.04
C ARG A 76 11.20 3.34 -9.70
N VAL A 77 11.91 4.01 -8.81
CA VAL A 77 12.03 3.63 -7.41
C VAL A 77 11.16 4.57 -6.64
N ASP A 78 10.19 4.02 -5.92
CA ASP A 78 9.35 4.81 -5.06
C ASP A 78 9.44 4.31 -3.62
N SER A 79 9.42 5.26 -2.68
CA SER A 79 9.21 4.99 -1.27
C SER A 79 7.72 4.98 -0.91
N THR A 80 6.83 4.88 -1.92
CA THR A 80 5.39 4.99 -1.73
C THR A 80 4.85 3.89 -0.82
N PRO A 81 3.78 4.20 -0.08
CA PRO A 81 3.03 3.20 0.66
C PRO A 81 2.65 2.00 -0.21
N ARG A 82 2.64 0.81 0.38
CA ARG A 82 2.14 -0.39 -0.31
C ARG A 82 0.67 -0.16 -0.72
N PRO A 83 0.22 -0.68 -1.89
CA PRO A 83 -1.20 -0.70 -2.21
C PRO A 83 -2.00 -1.22 -1.01
N SER A 84 -3.25 -0.77 -0.88
CA SER A 84 -4.09 -1.12 0.26
C SER A 84 -3.94 -2.60 0.59
N LEU A 85 -3.48 -2.87 1.81
CA LEU A 85 -3.34 -4.23 2.31
C LEU A 85 -4.70 -4.79 2.73
N VAL A 86 -5.75 -3.97 2.76
CA VAL A 86 -7.11 -4.41 3.08
C VAL A 86 -7.65 -5.30 1.95
N VAL A 87 -7.94 -6.54 2.29
CA VAL A 87 -8.53 -7.55 1.39
C VAL A 87 -10.06 -7.50 1.47
N SER A 88 -10.61 -7.32 2.66
CA SER A 88 -12.06 -7.28 2.88
C SER A 88 -12.41 -6.58 4.18
N THR A 89 -13.64 -6.09 4.27
CA THR A 89 -14.20 -5.53 5.51
C THR A 89 -15.57 -6.12 5.82
N ILE A 90 -15.95 -6.11 7.09
CA ILE A 90 -17.32 -6.35 7.56
C ILE A 90 -17.69 -5.16 8.46
N PRO A 91 -18.70 -4.35 8.14
CA PRO A 91 -19.47 -4.35 6.90
C PRO A 91 -18.61 -4.22 5.63
N ALA A 92 -19.08 -4.79 4.53
CA ALA A 92 -18.37 -4.68 3.26
C ALA A 92 -18.36 -3.22 2.78
N ASN A 93 -17.21 -2.76 2.28
CA ASN A 93 -17.05 -1.38 1.83
C ASN A 93 -18.07 -1.01 0.76
N GLY A 94 -18.73 0.13 0.92
CA GLY A 94 -19.81 0.63 0.05
C GLY A 94 -21.19 0.02 0.31
N SER A 95 -21.36 -0.87 1.30
CA SER A 95 -22.66 -1.48 1.59
C SER A 95 -23.69 -0.44 2.04
N THR A 96 -24.93 -0.51 1.52
CA THR A 96 -25.97 0.48 1.82
C THR A 96 -27.12 -0.03 2.70
N ASN A 97 -27.10 -1.31 3.07
CA ASN A 97 -28.15 -1.98 3.82
C ASN A 97 -27.56 -2.76 5.01
N VAL A 98 -26.74 -2.08 5.81
CA VAL A 98 -26.13 -2.65 7.01
C VAL A 98 -27.14 -2.66 8.16
N ASP A 99 -27.24 -3.79 8.86
CA ASP A 99 -28.06 -3.87 10.08
C ASP A 99 -27.45 -2.95 11.17
N PRO A 100 -28.20 -1.98 11.72
CA PRO A 100 -27.74 -1.15 12.84
C PRO A 100 -27.32 -1.96 14.07
N ALA A 101 -27.81 -3.20 14.22
CA ALA A 101 -27.39 -4.11 15.28
C ALA A 101 -26.00 -4.75 15.05
N THR A 102 -25.35 -4.47 13.91
CA THR A 102 -23.96 -4.86 13.69
C THR A 102 -23.08 -4.16 14.73
N THR A 103 -22.22 -4.90 15.42
CA THR A 103 -21.40 -4.36 16.52
C THR A 103 -19.92 -4.28 16.21
N ASN A 104 -19.45 -4.86 15.11
CA ASN A 104 -18.03 -4.95 14.82
C ASN A 104 -17.70 -4.51 13.39
N LEU A 105 -16.68 -3.66 13.29
CA LEU A 105 -15.87 -3.51 12.09
C LEU A 105 -14.78 -4.58 12.09
N VAL A 106 -14.80 -5.48 11.11
CA VAL A 106 -13.72 -6.44 10.86
C VAL A 106 -12.96 -5.99 9.62
N ILE A 107 -11.64 -5.94 9.69
CA ILE A 107 -10.76 -5.59 8.58
C ILE A 107 -9.76 -6.73 8.42
N ASN A 108 -9.77 -7.38 7.26
CA ASN A 108 -8.82 -8.41 6.91
C ASN A 108 -7.76 -7.83 5.99
N PHE A 109 -6.49 -8.09 6.31
CA PHE A 109 -5.33 -7.65 5.57
C PHE A 109 -4.65 -8.82 4.84
N SER A 110 -3.98 -8.54 3.72
CA SER A 110 -3.24 -9.53 2.93
C SER A 110 -1.92 -9.93 3.59
N ASP A 111 -1.40 -9.09 4.49
CA ASP A 111 -0.12 -9.26 5.16
C ASP A 111 -0.24 -9.03 6.67
N ASP A 112 0.78 -9.43 7.42
CA ASP A 112 0.93 -9.11 8.83
C ASP A 112 1.01 -7.59 8.99
N ILE A 113 0.16 -7.02 9.84
CA ILE A 113 0.06 -5.58 10.08
C ILE A 113 0.49 -5.23 11.50
N THR A 114 1.15 -4.08 11.62
CA THR A 114 1.50 -3.42 12.88
C THR A 114 1.03 -1.96 12.89
N GLY A 115 0.93 -1.36 14.07
CA GLY A 115 0.48 0.03 14.22
C GLY A 115 -1.02 0.22 13.96
N GLY A 116 -1.42 1.45 13.63
CA GLY A 116 -2.80 1.74 13.26
C GLY A 116 -3.21 3.18 13.57
N ALA A 117 -3.50 3.95 12.53
CA ALA A 117 -4.14 5.26 12.65
C ALA A 117 -5.54 5.19 12.06
N TRP A 118 -6.50 5.60 12.87
CA TRP A 118 -7.91 5.64 12.52
C TRP A 118 -8.38 7.08 12.49
N SER A 119 -9.10 7.43 11.44
CA SER A 119 -9.74 8.73 11.30
C SER A 119 -11.08 8.57 10.59
N SER A 120 -11.77 9.67 10.34
CA SER A 120 -12.99 9.71 9.55
C SER A 120 -12.98 10.95 8.67
N ASP A 121 -13.75 10.90 7.60
CA ASP A 121 -14.03 12.05 6.76
C ASP A 121 -15.53 12.37 6.81
N LEU A 122 -15.88 13.42 7.56
CA LEU A 122 -17.28 13.82 7.79
C LEU A 122 -17.99 14.28 6.52
N ALA A 123 -17.25 14.60 5.45
CA ALA A 123 -17.86 14.86 4.14
C ALA A 123 -18.39 13.59 3.45
N LEU A 124 -17.90 12.41 3.86
CA LEU A 124 -18.26 11.11 3.29
C LEU A 124 -19.19 10.29 4.20
N GLY A 125 -19.35 10.69 5.46
CA GLY A 125 -20.23 10.05 6.43
C GLY A 125 -19.80 10.29 7.87
N GLU A 126 -20.67 9.93 8.80
CA GLU A 126 -20.42 10.02 10.23
C GLU A 126 -19.31 9.06 10.68
N ARG A 127 -18.67 9.38 11.81
CA ARG A 127 -17.73 8.46 12.45
C ARG A 127 -18.52 7.46 13.31
N PRO A 128 -18.26 6.14 13.22
CA PRO A 128 -18.85 5.18 14.15
C PRO A 128 -18.44 5.49 15.59
N ASP A 129 -19.34 5.27 16.54
CA ASP A 129 -19.03 5.43 17.96
C ASP A 129 -18.27 4.21 18.48
N TRP A 130 -16.94 4.36 18.55
CA TRP A 130 -16.03 3.33 19.02
C TRP A 130 -16.21 3.04 20.50
N LEU A 131 -16.50 1.78 20.83
CA LEU A 131 -16.70 1.35 22.23
C LEU A 131 -15.39 1.02 22.95
N ARG A 132 -14.46 0.35 22.24
CA ARG A 132 -13.19 -0.10 22.80
C ARG A 132 -12.04 0.06 21.81
N ASN A 133 -10.82 -0.13 22.33
CA ASN A 133 -9.64 -0.25 21.50
C ASN A 133 -9.76 -1.44 20.55
N PRO A 134 -9.13 -1.39 19.36
CA PRO A 134 -9.15 -2.51 18.43
C PRO A 134 -8.54 -3.78 19.05
N THR A 135 -9.11 -4.93 18.71
CA THR A 135 -8.60 -6.25 19.06
C THR A 135 -8.05 -6.95 17.81
N TRP A 136 -7.07 -7.83 18.03
CA TRP A 136 -6.34 -8.52 16.97
C TRP A 136 -6.36 -10.02 17.24
N PRO A 137 -7.31 -10.77 16.65
CA PRO A 137 -7.35 -12.23 16.76
C PRO A 137 -6.09 -12.89 16.20
N ASP A 138 -5.50 -12.27 15.19
CA ASP A 138 -4.22 -12.62 14.57
C ASP A 138 -3.53 -11.34 14.06
N ARG A 139 -2.42 -11.48 13.32
CA ARG A 139 -1.67 -10.33 12.78
C ARG A 139 -2.25 -9.73 11.50
N LYS A 140 -3.31 -10.31 10.94
CA LYS A 140 -3.92 -9.92 9.66
C LYS A 140 -5.38 -9.49 9.81
N THR A 141 -5.94 -9.58 11.01
CA THR A 141 -7.35 -9.29 11.27
C THR A 141 -7.45 -8.27 12.39
N CYS A 142 -8.01 -7.11 12.08
CA CYS A 142 -8.33 -6.10 13.07
C CYS A 142 -9.84 -6.07 13.29
N VAL A 143 -10.26 -6.17 14.54
CA VAL A 143 -11.67 -6.06 14.94
C VAL A 143 -11.84 -4.81 15.80
N ARG A 144 -12.81 -3.97 15.47
CA ARG A 144 -13.13 -2.77 16.26
C ARG A 144 -14.61 -2.69 16.52
N GLU A 145 -14.98 -2.60 17.79
CA GLU A 145 -16.38 -2.57 18.20
C GLU A 145 -16.93 -1.14 18.11
N PHE A 146 -18.16 -1.01 17.61
CA PHE A 146 -18.89 0.25 17.51
C PHE A 146 -20.37 0.09 17.89
N VAL A 147 -21.05 1.22 18.03
CA VAL A 147 -22.51 1.33 17.97
C VAL A 147 -22.89 2.13 16.73
N LEU A 148 -23.98 1.73 16.07
CA LEU A 148 -24.52 2.40 14.90
C LEU A 148 -25.95 2.89 15.17
N GLU A 149 -26.29 4.00 14.53
CA GLU A 149 -27.66 4.52 14.41
C GLU A 149 -28.28 4.00 13.11
N SER A 150 -29.61 3.89 13.09
CA SER A 150 -30.38 3.54 11.88
C SER A 150 -30.35 4.66 10.84
N ASN A 151 -30.44 4.28 9.56
CA ASN A 151 -30.47 5.21 8.42
C ASN A 151 -29.30 6.22 8.37
N THR A 152 -28.11 5.82 8.81
CA THR A 152 -26.91 6.68 8.90
C THR A 152 -25.81 6.19 7.97
N GLN A 153 -25.20 7.14 7.25
CA GLN A 153 -24.00 6.89 6.43
C GLN A 153 -22.76 7.05 7.31
N TYR A 154 -21.89 6.05 7.30
CA TYR A 154 -20.64 6.03 8.06
C TYR A 154 -19.41 6.08 7.17
N CYS A 155 -18.33 6.64 7.71
CA CYS A 155 -17.02 6.73 7.09
C CYS A 155 -15.89 6.44 8.09
N VAL A 156 -14.98 5.54 7.70
CA VAL A 156 -13.75 5.22 8.43
C VAL A 156 -12.59 5.31 7.46
N VAL A 157 -11.58 6.09 7.83
CA VAL A 157 -10.37 6.30 7.03
C VAL A 157 -9.18 5.70 7.78
N LEU A 158 -8.57 4.69 7.17
CA LEU A 158 -7.32 4.09 7.60
C LEU A 158 -6.18 4.83 6.92
N ASN A 159 -5.11 5.14 7.68
CA ASN A 159 -3.89 5.74 7.14
C ASN A 159 -4.10 7.03 6.34
N ARG A 160 -4.97 7.94 6.82
CA ARG A 160 -5.11 9.26 6.20
C ARG A 160 -3.75 9.93 6.05
N GLU A 161 -3.50 10.49 4.86
CA GLU A 161 -2.26 11.22 4.58
C GLU A 161 -2.00 12.30 5.65
N GLY A 162 -0.72 12.43 6.04
CA GLY A 162 -0.28 13.36 7.08
C GLY A 162 -0.29 12.80 8.50
N LEU A 163 -0.81 11.60 8.75
CA LEU A 163 -0.73 10.93 10.04
C LEU A 163 0.51 10.01 10.13
N SER A 164 1.34 10.17 11.16
CA SER A 164 2.62 9.46 11.32
C SER A 164 2.49 8.01 11.82
N ALA A 165 1.38 7.66 12.46
CA ALA A 165 1.17 6.38 13.17
C ALA A 165 0.25 5.37 12.44
N GLY A 166 0.30 5.33 11.11
CA GLY A 166 -0.53 4.42 10.30
C GLY A 166 -0.25 2.92 10.47
N PHE A 167 -1.17 2.09 9.98
CA PHE A 167 -1.01 0.67 9.71
C PHE A 167 0.16 0.42 8.75
N ARG A 168 1.00 -0.54 9.10
CA ARG A 168 2.22 -0.89 8.36
C ARG A 168 2.32 -2.39 8.23
N SER A 169 2.97 -2.89 7.19
CA SER A 169 3.35 -4.31 7.14
C SER A 169 4.31 -4.67 8.29
N SER A 170 4.56 -5.96 8.50
CA SER A 170 5.61 -6.46 9.39
C SER A 170 7.01 -5.91 9.06
N GLU A 171 7.20 -5.43 7.84
CA GLU A 171 8.44 -4.79 7.36
C GLU A 171 8.48 -3.27 7.63
N GLY A 172 7.45 -2.71 8.27
CA GLY A 172 7.39 -1.28 8.62
C GLY A 172 6.85 -0.38 7.50
N ILE A 173 6.46 -0.95 6.35
CA ILE A 173 5.99 -0.23 5.17
C ILE A 173 4.57 0.27 5.43
N PRO A 174 4.29 1.58 5.36
CA PRO A 174 2.94 2.09 5.52
C PRO A 174 2.03 1.60 4.40
N MET A 175 0.79 1.27 4.74
CA MET A 175 -0.28 1.04 3.77
C MET A 175 -0.77 2.38 3.21
N SER A 176 -1.19 2.42 1.94
CA SER A 176 -1.89 3.58 1.37
C SER A 176 -3.17 3.91 2.14
N THR A 177 -3.66 5.15 2.02
CA THR A 177 -4.98 5.53 2.57
C THR A 177 -6.05 4.57 2.08
N TYR A 178 -6.92 4.10 2.98
CA TYR A 178 -8.06 3.27 2.63
C TYR A 178 -9.32 3.82 3.30
N VAL A 179 -10.35 4.06 2.48
CA VAL A 179 -11.63 4.62 2.93
C VAL A 179 -12.68 3.51 2.92
N ILE A 180 -13.30 3.31 4.08
CA ILE A 180 -14.42 2.40 4.29
C ILE A 180 -15.67 3.26 4.48
N THR A 181 -16.67 3.06 3.61
CA THR A 181 -18.00 3.65 3.78
C THR A 181 -19.05 2.56 3.88
N PHE A 182 -20.10 2.79 4.64
CA PHE A 182 -21.28 1.93 4.67
C PHE A 182 -22.49 2.70 5.21
N LYS A 183 -23.70 2.27 4.88
CA LYS A 183 -24.95 2.88 5.33
C LYS A 183 -25.84 1.84 6.02
N THR A 184 -26.43 2.23 7.13
CA THR A 184 -27.45 1.44 7.82
C THR A 184 -28.85 1.68 7.25
N TYR A 185 -29.74 0.70 7.40
CA TYR A 185 -31.18 0.86 7.13
C TYR A 185 -31.97 1.32 8.36
#